data_AF-A0A959X722-F1
#
_entry.id   AF-A0A959X722-F1
#
_cell.length_a   1.000
_cell.length_b   1.000
_cell.length_c   1.000
_cell.angle_alpha   90.00
_cell.angle_beta   90.00
_cell.angle_gamma   90.00
#
_symmetry.space_group_name_H-M   'P 1'
#
loop_
_entity.id
_entity.type
_entity.pdbx_description
1 polymer ?
#
loop_
_entity_poly.entity_id
_entity_poly.type
_entity_poly.pdbx_seq_one_letter_code
_entity_poly.pdbx_strand_id
1 'polypeptide(L)'
;EPTSALDVSVQASVLAMFTDLQVQFGFACLFISHDLAVIDSLAHRVVVMQYGKIVEAGTREDVLLNPQQEYTKRLLAAAPVPNPIEQRKRREERHALLESLGDRVVELDTRELL
;
A
#
# COMPACT_ATOMS: atom_id res chain seq x y z
N GLU A 1 4.93 -1.98 14.74
CA GLU A 1 3.63 -1.62 14.16
C GLU A 1 2.55 -1.88 15.21
N PRO A 2 1.86 -0.85 15.74
CA PRO A 2 0.90 -1.01 16.83
C PRO A 2 -0.50 -1.45 16.39
N THR A 3 -0.77 -1.52 15.08
CA THR A 3 -2.09 -1.80 14.52
C THR A 3 -2.21 -3.18 13.86
N SER A 4 -1.13 -3.96 13.77
CA SER A 4 -1.13 -5.25 13.05
C SER A 4 -2.03 -6.33 13.65
N ALA A 5 -2.51 -6.12 14.89
CA ALA A 5 -3.42 -7.03 15.60
C ALA A 5 -4.86 -6.51 15.68
N LEU A 6 -5.18 -5.38 15.06
CA LEU A 6 -6.50 -4.75 15.11
C LEU A 6 -7.27 -5.03 13.81
N ASP A 7 -8.60 -5.16 13.95
CA ASP A 7 -9.50 -5.17 12.79
C ASP A 7 -9.39 -3.85 12.02
N VAL A 8 -9.54 -3.90 10.68
CA VAL A 8 -9.43 -2.74 9.77
C VAL A 8 -10.34 -1.58 10.20
N SER A 9 -11.53 -1.88 10.71
CA SER A 9 -12.48 -0.87 11.20
C SER A 9 -12.02 -0.16 12.49
N VAL A 10 -11.38 -0.91 13.40
CA VAL A 10 -10.84 -0.38 14.65
C VAL A 10 -9.58 0.44 14.39
N GLN A 11 -8.72 -0.04 13.49
CA GLN A 11 -7.54 0.70 13.06
C GLN A 11 -7.92 2.07 12.48
N ALA A 12 -8.91 2.15 11.59
CA ALA A 12 -9.40 3.42 11.06
C ALA A 12 -9.90 4.38 12.16
N SER A 13 -10.63 3.86 13.15
CA SER A 13 -11.15 4.65 14.27
C SER A 13 -10.04 5.22 15.16
N VAL A 14 -9.02 4.41 15.46
CA VAL A 14 -7.86 4.85 16.23
C VAL A 14 -7.07 5.92 15.47
N LEU A 15 -6.87 5.72 14.17
CA LEU A 15 -6.13 6.66 13.32
C LEU A 15 -6.85 8.01 13.16
N ALA A 16 -8.18 8.00 13.04
CA ALA A 16 -8.99 9.22 13.03
C ALA A 16 -8.83 10.00 14.35
N MET A 17 -8.92 9.31 15.49
CA MET A 17 -8.71 9.92 16.80
C MET A 17 -7.30 10.52 16.94
N PHE A 18 -6.26 9.84 16.44
CA PHE A 18 -4.90 10.40 16.44
C PHE A 18 -4.80 11.68 15.60
N THR A 19 -5.50 11.74 14.46
CA THR A 19 -5.53 12.93 13.61
C THR A 19 -6.21 14.09 14.33
N ASP A 20 -7.33 13.84 15.00
CA ASP A 20 -8.04 14.87 15.78
C ASP A 20 -7.17 15.41 16.92
N LEU A 21 -6.48 14.53 17.64
CA LEU A 21 -5.53 14.92 18.68
C LEU A 21 -4.37 15.74 18.11
N GLN A 22 -3.84 15.36 16.95
CA GLN A 22 -2.77 16.10 16.29
C GLN A 22 -3.21 17.54 15.97
N VAL A 23 -4.42 17.70 15.44
CA VAL A 23 -5.01 19.02 15.13
C VAL A 23 -5.24 19.82 16.41
N GLN A 24 -5.75 19.18 17.46
CA GLN A 24 -6.06 19.84 18.73
C GLN A 24 -4.82 20.33 19.49
N PHE A 25 -3.75 19.52 19.50
CA PHE A 25 -2.56 19.77 20.32
C PHE A 25 -1.33 20.24 19.52
N GLY A 26 -1.38 20.21 18.18
CA GLY A 26 -0.35 20.78 17.31
C GLY A 26 1.00 20.06 17.34
N PHE A 27 1.02 18.74 17.56
CA PHE A 27 2.27 17.96 17.62
C PHE A 27 2.60 17.26 16.30
N ALA A 28 3.85 16.84 16.15
CA ALA A 28 4.31 16.05 15.02
C ALA A 28 4.17 14.54 15.32
N CYS A 29 3.63 13.79 14.36
CA CYS A 29 3.52 12.33 14.41
C CYS A 29 4.45 11.69 13.38
N LEU A 30 5.16 10.64 13.79
CA LEU A 30 5.87 9.73 12.90
C LEU A 30 5.19 8.37 12.93
N PHE A 31 4.64 7.96 11.79
CA PHE A 31 4.04 6.65 11.61
C PHE A 31 4.96 5.77 10.76
N ILE A 32 5.11 4.50 11.16
CA ILE A 32 5.84 3.47 10.43
C ILE A 32 4.86 2.35 10.13
N SER A 33 4.55 2.15 8.86
CA SER A 33 3.68 1.07 8.39
C SER A 33 4.13 0.53 7.04
N HIS A 34 3.73 -0.71 6.77
CA HIS A 34 3.85 -1.33 5.45
C HIS A 34 2.56 -1.21 4.62
N ASP A 35 1.46 -0.74 5.23
CA ASP A 35 0.17 -0.57 4.56
C ASP A 35 0.08 0.80 3.89
N LEU A 36 0.11 0.79 2.56
CA LEU A 36 0.05 1.99 1.75
C LEU A 36 -1.29 2.73 1.83
N ALA A 37 -2.41 2.05 2.09
CA ALA A 37 -3.72 2.71 2.24
C ALA A 37 -3.78 3.55 3.53
N VAL A 38 -3.14 3.06 4.59
CA VAL A 38 -2.99 3.78 5.85
C VAL A 38 -2.07 5.00 5.67
N ILE A 39 -0.95 4.82 4.97
CA ILE A 39 -0.04 5.92 4.65
C ILE A 39 -0.75 6.99 3.80
N ASP A 40 -1.53 6.57 2.80
CA ASP A 40 -2.24 7.47 1.89
C ASP A 40 -3.29 8.35 2.60
N SER A 41 -3.95 7.81 3.64
CA SER A 41 -4.98 8.53 4.39
C SER A 41 -4.46 9.48 5.48
N LEU A 42 -3.24 9.26 5.97
CA LEU A 42 -2.72 9.96 7.15
C LEU A 42 -1.48 10.81 6.92
N ALA A 43 -0.63 10.42 5.98
CA ALA A 43 0.69 11.01 5.86
C ALA A 43 0.66 12.27 5.00
N HIS A 44 1.19 13.37 5.53
CA HIS A 44 1.49 14.56 4.74
C HIS A 44 2.79 14.41 3.94
N ARG A 45 3.76 13.67 4.51
CA ARG A 45 5.06 13.37 3.92
C ARG A 45 5.36 11.89 4.06
N VAL A 46 5.96 11.32 3.02
CA VAL A 46 6.27 9.89 2.96
C VAL A 46 7.77 9.72 2.79
N VAL A 47 8.32 8.74 3.50
CA VAL A 47 9.71 8.30 3.39
C VAL A 47 9.70 6.80 3.15
N VAL A 48 10.31 6.38 2.04
CA VAL A 48 10.47 4.97 1.69
C VAL A 48 11.87 4.53 2.06
N MET A 49 11.96 3.40 2.75
CA MET A 49 13.22 2.81 3.16
C MET A 49 13.41 1.42 2.54
N GLN A 50 14.64 1.11 2.14
CA GLN A 50 15.05 -0.21 1.68
C GLN A 50 16.41 -0.55 2.31
N TYR A 51 16.53 -1.74 2.91
CA TYR A 51 17.78 -2.21 3.56
C TYR A 51 18.39 -1.19 4.54
N GLY A 52 17.54 -0.53 5.34
CA GLY A 52 17.96 0.46 6.33
C GLY A 52 18.39 1.81 5.74
N LYS A 53 18.23 2.04 4.44
CA LYS A 53 18.52 3.32 3.79
C LYS A 53 17.23 3.98 3.31
N ILE A 54 17.17 5.30 3.42
CA ILE A 54 16.13 6.10 2.76
C ILE A 54 16.41 6.05 1.26
N VAL A 55 15.43 5.58 0.50
CA VAL A 55 15.52 5.50 -0.96
C VAL A 55 14.70 6.60 -1.63
N GLU A 56 13.60 7.03 -1.02
CA GLU A 56 12.75 8.10 -1.54
C GLU A 56 12.10 8.88 -0.39
N ALA A 57 11.93 10.19 -0.56
CA ALA A 57 11.26 11.05 0.41
C ALA A 57 10.63 12.24 -0.29
N GLY A 58 9.41 12.60 0.08
CA GLY A 58 8.67 13.68 -0.57
C GLY A 58 7.32 13.97 0.08
N THR A 59 6.50 14.75 -0.62
CA THR A 59 5.06 14.83 -0.29
C THR A 59 4.42 13.47 -0.54
N ARG A 60 3.25 13.25 0.07
CA ARG A 60 2.45 12.06 -0.22
C ARG A 60 2.18 11.93 -1.72
N GLU A 61 1.83 13.02 -2.38
CA GLU A 61 1.55 13.07 -3.81
C GLU A 61 2.77 12.67 -4.64
N ASP A 62 3.95 13.24 -4.35
CA ASP A 62 5.17 12.94 -5.10
C ASP A 62 5.54 11.45 -4.99
N VAL A 63 5.47 10.90 -3.78
CA VAL A 63 5.96 9.53 -3.52
C VAL A 63 4.93 8.47 -3.93
N LEU A 64 3.63 8.71 -3.74
CA LEU A 64 2.59 7.71 -4.00
C LEU A 64 2.01 7.81 -5.42
N LEU A 65 1.91 9.01 -6.01
CA LEU A 65 1.32 9.21 -7.34
C LEU A 65 2.37 9.35 -8.45
N ASN A 66 3.55 9.88 -8.13
CA ASN A 66 4.63 10.08 -9.11
C ASN A 66 6.00 9.56 -8.62
N PRO A 67 6.08 8.28 -8.20
CA PRO A 67 7.30 7.71 -7.63
C PRO A 67 8.46 7.76 -8.63
N GLN A 68 9.60 8.26 -8.20
CA GLN A 68 10.82 8.34 -9.02
C GLN A 68 11.68 7.08 -8.88
N GLN A 69 11.67 6.42 -7.72
CA GLN A 69 12.51 5.24 -7.50
C GLN A 69 11.86 3.94 -7.96
N GLU A 70 12.65 3.09 -8.61
CA GLU A 70 12.21 1.77 -9.07
C GLU A 70 11.70 0.87 -7.94
N TYR A 71 12.30 0.96 -6.75
CA TYR A 71 11.81 0.21 -5.59
C TYR A 71 10.42 0.67 -5.16
N THR A 72 10.18 1.97 -5.08
CA THR A 72 8.89 2.56 -4.70
C THR A 72 7.82 2.21 -5.74
N LYS A 73 8.13 2.27 -7.04
CA LYS A 73 7.24 1.81 -8.11
C LYS A 73 6.82 0.34 -7.92
N ARG A 74 7.76 -0.55 -7.60
CA ARG A 74 7.46 -1.97 -7.32
C ARG A 74 6.58 -2.13 -6.08
N LEU A 75 6.85 -1.37 -5.02
CA LEU A 75 6.05 -1.39 -3.79
C LEU A 75 4.60 -1.00 -4.07
N LEU A 76 4.38 0.11 -4.78
CA LEU A 76 3.05 0.60 -5.14
C LEU A 76 2.32 -0.34 -6.09
N ALA A 77 3.03 -0.98 -7.03
CA ALA A 77 2.45 -1.96 -7.94
C ALA A 77 1.97 -3.24 -7.22
N ALA A 78 2.62 -3.60 -6.11
CA ALA A 78 2.22 -4.74 -5.28
C ALA A 78 1.06 -4.41 -4.32
N ALA A 79 0.71 -3.13 -4.15
CA ALA A 79 -0.31 -2.69 -3.22
C ALA A 79 -1.73 -3.13 -3.66
N PRO A 80 -2.57 -3.61 -2.73
CA PRO A 80 -3.98 -3.85 -3.02
C PRO A 80 -4.69 -2.53 -3.35
N VAL A 81 -5.37 -2.46 -4.49
CA VAL A 81 -6.20 -1.31 -4.86
C VAL A 81 -7.53 -1.38 -4.09
N PRO A 82 -7.97 -0.30 -3.42
CA PRO A 82 -9.23 -0.29 -2.66
C PRO A 82 -10.48 -0.51 -3.51
N ASN A 83 -10.46 -0.05 -4.77
CA ASN A 83 -11.58 -0.19 -5.69
C ASN A 83 -11.59 -1.62 -6.30
N PRO A 84 -12.63 -2.45 -6.05
CA PRO A 84 -12.70 -3.82 -6.55
C PRO A 84 -12.66 -3.91 -8.08
N ILE A 85 -13.20 -2.91 -8.77
CA ILE A 85 -13.23 -2.84 -10.24
C ILE A 85 -11.84 -2.52 -10.78
N GLU A 86 -11.13 -1.59 -10.14
CA GLU A 86 -9.76 -1.23 -10.49
C GLU A 86 -8.76 -2.33 -10.14
N GLN A 87 -9.00 -3.03 -9.02
CA GLN A 87 -8.25 -4.21 -8.63
C GLN A 87 -8.42 -5.35 -9.63
N ARG A 88 -9.63 -5.54 -10.16
CA ARG A 88 -9.90 -6.51 -11.23
C ARG A 88 -9.14 -6.14 -12.51
N LYS A 89 -9.18 -4.87 -12.92
CA LYS A 89 -8.45 -4.38 -14.11
C LYS A 89 -6.93 -4.57 -13.98
N ARG A 90 -6.34 -4.26 -12.82
CA ARG A 90 -4.89 -4.47 -12.57
C ARG A 90 -4.51 -5.95 -12.53
N ARG A 91 -5.40 -6.84 -12.06
CA ARG A 91 -5.19 -8.30 -12.17
C ARG A 91 -5.19 -8.77 -13.61
N GLU A 92 -6.10 -8.24 -14.43
CA GLU A 92 -6.17 -8.50 -15.86
C GLU A 92 -4.92 -7.98 -16.59
N GLU A 93 -4.46 -6.76 -16.29
CA GLU A 93 -3.21 -6.20 -16.82
C GLU A 93 -1.98 -7.02 -16.39
N ARG A 94 -1.94 -7.49 -15.13
CA ARG A 94 -0.88 -8.38 -14.63
C ARG A 94 -0.91 -9.74 -15.33
N HIS A 95 -2.07 -10.34 -15.53
CA HIS A 95 -2.22 -11.61 -16.24
C HIS A 95 -1.79 -11.46 -17.71
N ALA A 96 -2.20 -10.38 -18.39
CA ALA A 96 -1.77 -10.10 -19.76
C ALA A 96 -0.24 -9.91 -19.85
N LEU A 97 0.37 -9.22 -18.88
CA LEU A 97 1.82 -9.07 -18.79
C LEU A 97 2.53 -10.41 -18.59
N LEU A 98 2.05 -11.25 -17.68
CA LEU A 98 2.64 -12.58 -17.40
C LEU A 98 2.45 -13.56 -18.57
N GLU A 99 1.31 -13.53 -19.24
CA GLU A 99 1.06 -14.28 -20.48
C GLU A 99 2.01 -13.84 -21.60
N SER A 100 2.25 -12.54 -21.76
CA SER A 100 3.21 -12.02 -22.76
C SER A 100 4.66 -12.41 -22.47
N LEU A 101 4.96 -12.75 -21.21
CA LEU A 101 6.27 -13.20 -20.75
C LEU A 101 6.42 -14.73 -20.75
N GLY A 102 5.39 -15.48 -21.17
CA GLY A 102 5.44 -16.93 -21.36
C GLY A 102 5.28 -17.77 -20.08
N ASP A 103 4.94 -17.15 -18.95
CA ASP A 103 4.65 -17.87 -17.71
C ASP A 103 3.22 -18.42 -17.79
N ARG A 104 3.09 -19.73 -17.98
CA ARG A 104 1.80 -20.42 -17.88
C ARG A 104 1.34 -20.40 -16.43
N VAL A 105 0.39 -19.52 -16.13
CA VAL A 105 -0.37 -19.57 -14.87
C VAL A 105 -1.14 -20.90 -14.87
N VAL A 106 -0.65 -21.88 -14.13
CA VAL A 106 -1.40 -23.10 -13.83
C VAL A 106 -2.47 -22.71 -12.82
N GLU A 107 -3.69 -22.45 -13.28
CA GLU A 107 -4.85 -22.49 -12.39
C GLU A 107 -4.96 -23.92 -11.85
N LEU A 108 -4.72 -24.09 -10.54
CA LEU A 108 -5.03 -25.33 -9.85
C LEU A 108 -6.56 -25.48 -9.85
N ASP A 109 -7.07 -26.32 -10.76
CA ASP A 109 -8.47 -26.71 -10.78
C ASP A 109 -8.77 -27.56 -9.54
N THR A 110 -9.37 -26.95 -8.52
CA THR A 110 -9.79 -27.63 -7.29
C THR A 110 -10.93 -28.64 -7.49
N ARG A 111 -11.33 -28.96 -8.73
CA ARG A 111 -12.33 -29.99 -9.03
C ARG A 111 -11.80 -31.42 -9.06
N GLU A 112 -10.48 -31.63 -9.00
CA GLU A 112 -9.89 -32.99 -8.94
C GLU A 112 -9.68 -33.54 -7.51
N LEU A 113 -10.22 -32.89 -6.46
CA LEU A 113 -10.11 -33.33 -5.06
C LEU A 113 -11.41 -33.86 -4.43
N LEU A 114 -12.38 -34.28 -5.26
CA LEU A 114 -13.54 -35.09 -4.85
C LEU A 114 -13.54 -36.43 -5.60
#